data_AF-A0A937W4J4-F1
#
_entry.id   AF-A0A937W4J4-F1
#
_cell.length_a   1.000
_cell.length_b   1.000
_cell.length_c   1.000
_cell.angle_alpha   90.00
_cell.angle_beta   90.00
_cell.angle_gamma   90.00
#
_symmetry.space_group_name_H-M   'P 1'
#
loop_
_entity.id
_entity.type
_entity.pdbx_description
1 polymer ?
#
loop_
_entity_poly.entity_id
_entity_poly.type
_entity_poly.pdbx_seq_one_letter_code
_entity_poly.pdbx_strand_id
1 'polypeptide(L)'
;MAELIQVGTDTPLFNYTCWTELLEIIVTPAGKVDYTLLMQHHNLLQRFITELGTVSPDTAPDRFPTPEHALAYWINAYNAFVLAAVSAEYPVRSVWKVRDGQFFTRVQHSAGGVTLSLNDIEHRVLRGRFHEPRIHFALNCASNGCPPMRPQAFEPTGLQQTLHTATQQFLASEWNCRIDHAQKKIFVSRLFRMYAEDFAGTADSTLEYRHGVLRFVAEHTGEPFETLADYAIVYNIYDWGLNDAHRDPQLRPITFHESVETFHAKDGVLRELYLYDGNFCNRACSWCTVFGSPQGWYQAHTTRVLDSALATVAQDGNIKFYGGEPTLHSESLLAAMRYLRARGFSGLFTIYSNGVKARTLIDLLDSDLQSEAVLNYSIYLGRDAEPLPTSAKALLEAWGREHPMRLFTGYKVLYHVGAGVDMVFDRDREPDYHALAGCVLCFPVLKSTGEFHACPLAIENPAPHFQLGDVHTPAATLFNNYQAFRTWAVTVLDPAARERQITSCAMCQKRLAELPDYRSLLPEAPLPANSPNASRRPGTH
;
A
#
# COMPACT_ATOMS: atom_id res chain seq x y z
N MET A 1 -24.36 59.67 -31.20
CA MET A 1 -23.05 59.01 -31.34
C MET A 1 -22.71 58.41 -29.99
N ALA A 2 -22.86 57.10 -29.87
CA ALA A 2 -22.39 56.33 -28.73
C ALA A 2 -21.32 55.39 -29.29
N GLU A 3 -20.07 55.60 -28.88
CA GLU A 3 -18.95 54.74 -29.23
C GLU A 3 -19.10 53.40 -28.52
N LEU A 4 -19.27 52.35 -29.33
CA LEU A 4 -19.05 50.96 -28.93
C LEU A 4 -17.54 50.76 -28.81
N ILE A 5 -17.04 50.63 -27.58
CA ILE A 5 -15.70 50.13 -27.32
C ILE A 5 -15.74 48.61 -27.58
N GLN A 6 -15.27 48.19 -28.76
CA GLN A 6 -14.84 46.81 -28.98
C GLN A 6 -13.54 46.59 -28.20
N VAL A 7 -13.61 45.94 -27.04
CA VAL A 7 -12.44 45.36 -26.38
C VAL A 7 -12.14 44.04 -27.08
N GLY A 8 -11.10 44.04 -27.92
CA GLY A 8 -10.59 42.83 -28.56
C GLY A 8 -10.01 41.88 -27.52
N THR A 9 -10.54 40.66 -27.45
CA THR A 9 -9.99 39.54 -26.69
C THR A 9 -8.95 38.83 -27.55
N ASP A 10 -7.70 39.27 -27.49
CA ASP A 10 -6.58 38.64 -28.21
C ASP A 10 -5.47 38.18 -27.25
N THR A 11 -5.83 37.84 -26.01
CA THR A 11 -4.88 37.21 -25.07
C THR A 11 -4.64 35.77 -25.53
N PRO A 12 -3.41 35.39 -25.93
CA PRO A 12 -3.14 34.06 -26.42
C PRO A 12 -3.31 33.02 -25.30
N LEU A 13 -4.01 31.94 -25.60
CA LEU A 13 -4.14 30.78 -24.72
C LEU A 13 -2.76 30.20 -24.38
N PHE A 14 -2.67 29.45 -23.29
CA PHE A 14 -1.43 28.75 -22.93
C PHE A 14 -1.09 27.66 -23.97
N ASN A 15 0.18 27.55 -24.36
CA ASN A 15 0.62 26.71 -25.46
C ASN A 15 1.53 25.59 -24.95
N TYR A 16 1.23 24.32 -25.29
CA TYR A 16 2.00 23.15 -24.86
C TYR A 16 2.96 22.58 -25.91
N THR A 17 3.18 23.28 -27.03
CA THR A 17 4.03 22.81 -28.13
C THR A 17 5.45 22.44 -27.66
N CYS A 18 6.08 23.29 -26.83
CA CYS A 18 7.41 23.02 -26.28
C CYS A 18 7.43 21.76 -25.40
N TRP A 19 6.33 21.48 -24.69
CA TRP A 19 6.19 20.31 -23.85
C TRP A 19 5.98 19.04 -24.67
N THR A 20 5.10 19.09 -25.67
CA THR A 20 4.89 18.00 -26.62
C THR A 20 6.19 17.66 -27.37
N GLU A 21 6.93 18.65 -27.87
CA GLU A 21 8.22 18.45 -28.54
C GLU A 21 9.20 17.68 -27.66
N LEU A 22 9.30 18.02 -26.37
CA LEU A 22 10.15 17.29 -25.44
C LEU A 22 9.65 15.85 -25.21
N LEU A 23 8.35 15.67 -24.96
CA LEU A 23 7.77 14.36 -24.67
C LEU A 23 7.94 13.39 -25.85
N GLU A 24 7.78 13.84 -27.08
CA GLU A 24 7.96 13.03 -28.29
C GLU A 24 9.41 12.52 -28.44
N ILE A 25 10.39 13.23 -27.89
CA ILE A 25 11.80 12.84 -27.91
C ILE A 25 12.11 11.82 -26.83
N ILE A 26 11.64 12.05 -25.60
CA ILE A 26 12.11 11.31 -24.42
C ILE A 26 11.21 10.12 -24.05
N VAL A 27 9.98 10.04 -24.55
CA VAL A 27 9.02 9.02 -24.16
C VAL A 27 9.03 7.88 -25.17
N THR A 28 9.34 6.68 -24.69
CA THR A 28 9.30 5.46 -25.50
C THR A 28 7.87 5.03 -25.84
N PRO A 29 7.65 4.17 -26.86
CA PRO A 29 6.32 3.61 -27.15
C PRO A 29 5.65 2.87 -25.98
N ALA A 30 6.45 2.34 -25.05
CA ALA A 30 5.96 1.68 -23.85
C ALA A 30 5.64 2.66 -22.69
N GLY A 31 5.79 3.98 -22.90
CA GLY A 31 5.54 5.00 -21.89
C GLY A 31 6.64 5.11 -20.81
N LYS A 32 7.82 4.54 -21.06
CA LYS A 32 9.03 4.78 -20.24
C LYS A 32 9.73 6.07 -20.67
N VAL A 33 10.45 6.70 -19.75
CA VAL A 33 11.18 7.96 -19.98
C VAL A 33 12.66 7.65 -20.20
N ASP A 34 13.21 8.11 -21.31
CA ASP A 34 14.63 8.12 -21.56
C ASP A 34 15.26 9.33 -20.87
N TYR A 35 15.76 9.11 -19.64
CA TYR A 35 16.38 10.18 -18.86
C TYR A 35 17.72 10.63 -19.44
N THR A 36 18.39 9.80 -20.25
CA THR A 36 19.62 10.22 -20.94
C THR A 36 19.30 11.23 -22.04
N LEU A 37 18.27 10.97 -22.85
CA LEU A 37 17.76 11.94 -23.83
C LEU A 37 17.18 13.18 -23.14
N LEU A 38 16.48 13.03 -22.02
CA LEU A 38 15.99 14.19 -21.24
C LEU A 38 17.12 15.14 -20.85
N MET A 39 18.26 14.61 -20.38
CA MET A 39 19.41 15.44 -20.03
C MET A 39 20.03 16.14 -21.25
N GLN A 40 20.00 15.50 -22.43
CA GLN A 40 20.47 16.11 -23.68
C GLN A 40 19.56 17.26 -24.14
N HIS A 41 18.24 17.12 -23.92
CA HIS A 41 17.20 18.08 -24.29
C HIS A 41 16.69 18.93 -23.10
N HIS A 42 17.48 19.06 -22.05
CA HIS A 42 17.11 19.75 -20.81
C HIS A 42 16.67 21.21 -21.03
N ASN A 43 17.12 21.85 -22.12
CA ASN A 43 16.72 23.20 -22.48
C ASN A 43 15.21 23.31 -22.78
N LEU A 44 14.59 22.29 -23.39
CA LEU A 44 13.15 22.27 -23.64
C LEU A 44 12.37 22.17 -22.32
N LEU A 45 12.85 21.33 -21.39
CA LEU A 45 12.25 21.19 -20.06
C LEU A 45 12.33 22.52 -19.29
N GLN A 46 13.48 23.18 -19.28
CA GLN A 46 13.67 24.45 -18.57
C GLN A 46 12.81 25.58 -19.15
N ARG A 47 12.67 25.63 -20.48
CA ARG A 47 11.76 26.58 -21.13
C ARG A 47 10.33 26.38 -20.67
N PHE A 48 9.84 25.14 -20.70
CA PHE A 48 8.47 24.84 -20.29
C PHE A 48 8.23 25.12 -18.79
N ILE A 49 9.18 24.76 -17.91
CA ILE A 49 9.10 25.10 -16.47
C ILE A 49 9.03 26.61 -16.26
N THR A 50 9.77 27.40 -17.03
CA THR A 50 9.73 28.87 -16.94
C THR A 50 8.38 29.41 -17.38
N GLU A 51 7.78 28.85 -18.44
CA GLU A 51 6.44 29.21 -18.91
C GLU A 51 5.37 28.90 -17.85
N LEU A 52 5.43 27.70 -17.24
CA LEU A 52 4.58 27.31 -16.11
C LEU A 52 4.74 28.28 -14.93
N GLY A 53 5.97 28.67 -14.60
CA GLY A 53 6.26 29.62 -13.51
C GLY A 53 5.71 31.03 -13.76
N THR A 54 5.49 31.43 -15.00
CA THR A 54 5.08 32.81 -15.35
C THR A 54 3.57 33.02 -15.26
N VAL A 55 2.78 32.05 -15.70
CA VAL A 55 1.31 32.14 -15.67
C VAL A 55 0.67 30.83 -15.23
N SER A 56 -0.50 30.93 -14.61
CA SER A 56 -1.33 29.81 -14.21
C SER A 56 -2.82 30.15 -14.37
N PRO A 57 -3.74 29.16 -14.29
CA PRO A 57 -5.17 29.42 -14.25
C PRO A 57 -5.60 30.40 -13.16
N ASP A 58 -4.88 30.42 -12.04
CA ASP A 58 -5.17 31.30 -10.89
C ASP A 58 -4.66 32.75 -11.11
N THR A 59 -3.61 32.94 -11.92
CA THR A 59 -2.97 34.25 -12.12
C THR A 59 -3.30 34.92 -13.46
N ALA A 60 -3.72 34.14 -14.45
CA ALA A 60 -4.08 34.63 -15.78
C ALA A 60 -5.31 33.88 -16.33
N PRO A 61 -6.49 33.99 -15.68
CA PRO A 61 -7.68 33.20 -16.02
C PRO A 61 -8.14 33.37 -17.47
N ASP A 62 -7.92 34.54 -18.09
CA ASP A 62 -8.25 34.79 -19.50
C ASP A 62 -7.49 33.87 -20.48
N ARG A 63 -6.34 33.31 -20.06
CA ARG A 63 -5.55 32.34 -20.83
C ARG A 63 -6.01 30.89 -20.62
N PHE A 64 -6.90 30.67 -19.66
CA PHE A 64 -7.44 29.37 -19.25
C PHE A 64 -8.97 29.44 -19.07
N PRO A 65 -9.73 29.73 -20.15
CA PRO A 65 -11.14 30.11 -20.05
C PRO A 65 -12.09 28.99 -19.63
N THR A 66 -11.64 27.72 -19.61
CA THR A 66 -12.49 26.57 -19.26
C THR A 66 -11.85 25.69 -18.17
N PRO A 67 -12.65 24.88 -17.45
CA PRO A 67 -12.11 23.90 -16.50
C PRO A 67 -11.09 22.95 -17.11
N GLU A 68 -11.26 22.55 -18.38
CA GLU A 68 -10.31 21.71 -19.11
C GLU A 68 -8.96 22.41 -19.33
N HIS A 69 -8.95 23.73 -19.54
CA HIS A 69 -7.70 24.48 -19.61
C HIS A 69 -6.95 24.44 -18.28
N ALA A 70 -7.67 24.63 -17.17
CA ALA A 70 -7.07 24.59 -15.85
C ALA A 70 -6.58 23.17 -15.49
N LEU A 71 -7.37 22.14 -15.78
CA LEU A 71 -7.00 20.75 -15.51
C LEU A 71 -5.79 20.31 -16.37
N ALA A 72 -5.80 20.62 -17.67
CA ALA A 72 -4.68 20.35 -18.57
C ALA A 72 -3.38 21.00 -18.07
N TYR A 73 -3.45 22.26 -17.63
CA TYR A 73 -2.30 22.98 -17.09
C TYR A 73 -1.71 22.25 -15.89
N TRP A 74 -2.53 21.88 -14.90
CA TRP A 74 -2.04 21.27 -13.67
C TRP A 74 -1.53 19.84 -13.87
N ILE A 75 -2.12 19.05 -14.77
CA ILE A 75 -1.59 17.73 -15.15
C ILE A 75 -0.21 17.87 -15.80
N ASN A 76 -0.08 18.75 -16.79
CA ASN A 76 1.19 18.96 -17.47
C ASN A 76 2.25 19.57 -16.52
N ALA A 77 1.85 20.48 -15.63
CA ALA A 77 2.73 21.05 -14.63
C ALA A 77 3.29 19.99 -13.68
N TYR A 78 2.44 19.12 -13.15
CA TYR A 78 2.88 18.01 -12.30
C TYR A 78 3.90 17.12 -13.03
N ASN A 79 3.57 16.65 -14.23
CA ASN A 79 4.45 15.76 -15.00
C ASN A 79 5.79 16.43 -15.34
N ALA A 80 5.78 17.71 -15.74
CA ALA A 80 7.01 18.45 -16.02
C ALA A 80 7.87 18.67 -14.76
N PHE A 81 7.26 18.99 -13.62
CA PHE A 81 7.98 19.17 -12.37
C PHE A 81 8.54 17.86 -11.81
N VAL A 82 7.86 16.71 -12.02
CA VAL A 82 8.43 15.40 -11.74
C VAL A 82 9.70 15.18 -12.56
N LEU A 83 9.66 15.41 -13.88
CA LEU A 83 10.84 15.28 -14.73
C LEU A 83 11.97 16.22 -14.30
N ALA A 84 11.63 17.44 -13.89
CA ALA A 84 12.60 18.42 -13.35
C ALA A 84 13.28 17.91 -12.08
N ALA A 85 12.49 17.41 -11.13
CA ALA A 85 12.97 16.90 -9.85
C ALA A 85 13.86 15.66 -10.05
N VAL A 86 13.49 14.74 -10.95
CA VAL A 86 14.35 13.60 -11.29
C VAL A 86 15.64 14.05 -11.96
N SER A 87 15.56 14.96 -12.94
CA SER A 87 16.73 15.47 -13.66
C SER A 87 17.76 16.13 -12.74
N ALA A 88 17.31 16.83 -11.70
CA ALA A 88 18.18 17.47 -10.72
C ALA A 88 18.99 16.48 -9.87
N GLU A 89 18.54 15.23 -9.76
CA GLU A 89 19.17 14.20 -8.93
C GLU A 89 19.68 12.99 -9.73
N TYR A 90 19.47 12.96 -11.05
CA TYR A 90 19.85 11.86 -11.92
C TYR A 90 21.38 11.62 -11.91
N PRO A 91 21.86 10.36 -11.86
CA PRO A 91 21.10 9.11 -11.87
C PRO A 91 20.55 8.71 -10.49
N VAL A 92 19.22 8.57 -10.40
CA VAL A 92 18.54 7.94 -9.26
C VAL A 92 17.93 6.61 -9.68
N ARG A 93 17.84 5.65 -8.75
CA ARG A 93 17.22 4.34 -9.03
C ARG A 93 15.72 4.32 -8.76
N SER A 94 15.20 5.31 -8.05
CA SER A 94 13.78 5.49 -7.74
C SER A 94 13.59 6.89 -7.14
N VAL A 95 12.40 7.47 -7.30
CA VAL A 95 12.05 8.79 -6.74
C VAL A 95 12.07 8.84 -5.21
N TRP A 96 11.97 7.69 -4.53
CA TRP A 96 12.20 7.60 -3.08
C TRP A 96 13.68 7.63 -2.70
N LYS A 97 14.57 7.39 -3.66
CA LYS A 97 16.03 7.31 -3.46
C LYS A 97 16.73 8.65 -3.57
N VAL A 98 15.99 9.76 -3.65
CA VAL A 98 16.55 11.11 -3.69
C VAL A 98 17.27 11.48 -2.39
N ARG A 99 18.19 12.43 -2.45
CA ARG A 99 19.20 12.68 -1.42
C ARG A 99 18.63 13.03 -0.04
N ASP A 100 17.46 13.65 0.02
CA ASP A 100 16.82 14.12 1.26
C ASP A 100 15.49 13.42 1.57
N GLY A 101 15.05 12.46 0.74
CA GLY A 101 13.77 11.77 0.89
C GLY A 101 12.51 12.65 0.69
N GLN A 102 12.65 13.90 0.26
CA GLN A 102 11.55 14.87 0.16
C GLN A 102 11.06 15.12 -1.27
N PHE A 103 11.20 14.13 -2.18
CA PHE A 103 10.87 14.28 -3.59
C PHE A 103 9.51 14.95 -3.84
N PHE A 104 8.47 14.47 -3.17
CA PHE A 104 7.10 14.95 -3.36
C PHE A 104 6.72 16.14 -2.49
N THR A 105 7.38 16.34 -1.34
CA THR A 105 7.03 17.36 -0.33
C THR A 105 7.87 18.62 -0.44
N ARG A 106 8.97 18.60 -1.20
CA ARG A 106 9.86 19.76 -1.35
C ARG A 106 9.13 20.89 -2.08
N VAL A 107 8.97 22.03 -1.40
CA VAL A 107 8.36 23.25 -1.96
C VAL A 107 9.41 23.99 -2.79
N GLN A 108 9.51 23.65 -4.08
CA GLN A 108 10.55 24.16 -4.98
C GLN A 108 10.04 24.50 -6.40
N HIS A 109 8.81 24.11 -6.75
CA HIS A 109 8.28 24.25 -8.09
C HIS A 109 7.45 25.52 -8.20
N SER A 110 7.62 26.30 -9.27
CA SER A 110 6.89 27.54 -9.48
C SER A 110 5.80 27.37 -10.53
N ALA A 111 4.55 27.69 -10.19
CA ALA A 111 3.41 27.72 -11.11
C ALA A 111 2.66 29.04 -10.94
N GLY A 112 2.66 29.89 -11.97
CA GLY A 112 2.10 31.25 -11.92
C GLY A 112 2.62 32.07 -10.73
N GLY A 113 3.93 32.07 -10.49
CA GLY A 113 4.57 32.82 -9.41
C GLY A 113 4.39 32.22 -8.00
N VAL A 114 3.60 31.17 -7.83
CA VAL A 114 3.42 30.49 -6.53
C VAL A 114 4.38 29.32 -6.44
N THR A 115 5.12 29.22 -5.33
CA THR A 115 6.00 28.07 -5.06
C THR A 115 5.23 26.97 -4.35
N LEU A 116 5.33 25.75 -4.84
CA LEU A 116 4.54 24.58 -4.46
C LEU A 116 5.40 23.32 -4.43
N SER A 117 4.94 22.30 -3.70
CA SER A 117 5.43 20.92 -3.81
C SER A 117 4.61 20.11 -4.83
N LEU A 118 5.12 18.94 -5.24
CA LEU A 118 4.34 18.00 -6.07
C LEU A 118 3.07 17.54 -5.34
N ASN A 119 3.16 17.33 -4.02
CA ASN A 119 2.01 17.00 -3.17
C ASN A 119 0.97 18.12 -3.14
N ASP A 120 1.38 19.39 -3.13
CA ASP A 120 0.42 20.51 -3.20
C ASP A 120 -0.36 20.49 -4.51
N ILE A 121 0.32 20.21 -5.63
CA ILE A 121 -0.32 20.14 -6.94
C ILE A 121 -1.28 18.95 -6.99
N GLU A 122 -0.86 17.77 -6.54
CA GLU A 122 -1.67 16.56 -6.59
C GLU A 122 -2.86 16.62 -5.63
N HIS A 123 -2.61 16.81 -4.33
CA HIS A 123 -3.65 16.68 -3.31
C HIS A 123 -4.53 17.92 -3.19
N ARG A 124 -3.93 19.11 -3.18
CA ARG A 124 -4.68 20.35 -2.92
C ARG A 124 -5.30 20.93 -4.19
N VAL A 125 -4.60 20.85 -5.32
CA VAL A 125 -5.07 21.43 -6.58
C VAL A 125 -5.86 20.41 -7.40
N LEU A 126 -5.22 19.34 -7.86
CA LEU A 126 -5.85 18.37 -8.77
C LEU A 126 -6.98 17.60 -8.09
N ARG A 127 -6.70 16.90 -6.98
CA ARG A 127 -7.71 16.14 -6.24
C ARG A 127 -8.73 17.06 -5.56
N GLY A 128 -8.25 18.12 -4.90
CA GLY A 128 -9.08 19.01 -4.10
C GLY A 128 -10.02 19.94 -4.88
N ARG A 129 -9.71 20.31 -6.13
CA ARG A 129 -10.54 21.25 -6.92
C ARG A 129 -11.33 20.59 -8.06
N PHE A 130 -10.77 19.56 -8.70
CA PHE A 130 -11.36 19.01 -9.93
C PHE A 130 -12.19 17.75 -9.69
N HIS A 131 -11.92 16.99 -8.61
CA HIS A 131 -12.62 15.73 -8.31
C HIS A 131 -12.71 14.77 -9.51
N GLU A 132 -11.65 14.73 -10.32
CA GLU A 132 -11.57 13.94 -11.54
C GLU A 132 -10.72 12.67 -11.28
N PRO A 133 -11.32 11.49 -11.08
CA PRO A 133 -10.56 10.27 -10.76
C PRO A 133 -9.57 9.85 -11.84
N ARG A 134 -9.81 10.21 -13.11
CA ARG A 134 -8.95 9.78 -14.22
C ARG A 134 -7.59 10.47 -14.23
N ILE A 135 -7.37 11.50 -13.41
CA ILE A 135 -6.03 12.09 -13.23
C ILE A 135 -5.00 11.05 -12.77
N HIS A 136 -5.42 10.03 -12.01
CA HIS A 136 -4.53 8.96 -11.53
C HIS A 136 -3.93 8.11 -12.64
N PHE A 137 -4.48 8.21 -13.85
CA PHE A 137 -3.96 7.54 -15.06
C PHE A 137 -3.22 8.52 -16.00
N ALA A 138 -3.12 9.80 -15.61
CA ALA A 138 -2.47 10.88 -16.34
C ALA A 138 -1.23 11.43 -15.63
N LEU A 139 -1.14 11.28 -14.31
CA LEU A 139 -0.01 11.73 -13.50
C LEU A 139 1.08 10.66 -13.47
N ASN A 140 2.25 10.99 -14.02
CA ASN A 140 3.44 10.15 -13.97
C ASN A 140 4.43 10.71 -12.94
N CYS A 141 4.49 10.03 -11.80
CA CYS A 141 5.37 10.25 -10.67
C CYS A 141 6.79 9.65 -10.85
N ALA A 142 7.21 9.36 -12.09
CA ALA A 142 8.48 8.74 -12.47
C ALA A 142 8.72 7.32 -11.89
N SER A 143 7.67 6.66 -11.41
CA SER A 143 7.67 5.29 -10.90
C SER A 143 7.25 4.28 -11.98
N ASN A 144 7.75 3.05 -11.92
CA ASN A 144 7.31 1.95 -12.79
C ASN A 144 5.85 1.54 -12.55
N GLY A 145 5.36 1.69 -11.31
CA GLY A 145 3.96 1.47 -10.95
C GLY A 145 3.04 2.62 -11.34
N CYS A 146 3.60 3.76 -11.77
CA CYS A 146 2.83 4.88 -12.28
C CYS A 146 2.26 4.54 -13.68
N PRO A 147 1.20 5.25 -14.12
CA PRO A 147 0.73 5.16 -15.50
C PRO A 147 1.85 5.47 -16.50
N PRO A 148 1.79 4.91 -17.72
CA PRO A 148 2.77 5.24 -18.76
C PRO A 148 2.82 6.75 -19.00
N MET A 149 4.03 7.30 -19.16
CA MET A 149 4.16 8.69 -19.59
C MET A 149 3.56 8.83 -21.00
N ARG A 150 2.73 9.85 -21.21
CA ARG A 150 2.16 10.15 -22.52
C ARG A 150 3.23 10.86 -23.37
N PRO A 151 3.43 10.49 -24.65
CA PRO A 151 4.40 11.15 -25.53
C PRO A 151 3.90 12.51 -26.06
N GLN A 152 2.85 13.08 -25.48
CA GLN A 152 2.23 14.35 -25.88
C GLN A 152 1.65 15.05 -24.67
N ALA A 153 1.56 16.38 -24.71
CA ALA A 153 0.88 17.16 -23.70
C ALA A 153 -0.61 16.78 -23.57
N PHE A 154 -1.17 17.02 -22.39
CA PHE A 154 -2.61 17.05 -22.21
C PHE A 154 -3.14 18.40 -22.71
N GLU A 155 -3.88 18.39 -23.81
CA GLU A 155 -4.48 19.59 -24.40
C GLU A 155 -5.88 19.83 -23.83
N PRO A 156 -6.32 21.09 -23.66
CA PRO A 156 -7.69 21.39 -23.20
C PRO A 156 -8.74 20.84 -24.16
N THR A 157 -8.50 20.98 -25.46
CA THR A 157 -9.36 20.43 -26.51
C THR A 157 -9.25 18.90 -26.52
N GLY A 158 -10.35 18.21 -26.22
CA GLY A 158 -10.38 16.74 -26.18
C GLY A 158 -9.78 16.13 -24.92
N LEU A 159 -9.54 16.91 -23.85
CA LEU A 159 -8.97 16.42 -22.60
C LEU A 159 -9.73 15.23 -22.02
N GLN A 160 -11.06 15.31 -22.00
CA GLN A 160 -11.93 14.27 -21.46
C GLN A 160 -11.73 12.91 -22.17
N GLN A 161 -11.65 12.93 -23.49
CA GLN A 161 -11.38 11.74 -24.29
C GLN A 161 -9.96 11.23 -24.04
N THR A 162 -8.99 12.14 -23.90
CA THR A 162 -7.59 11.81 -23.62
C THR A 162 -7.44 11.09 -22.27
N LEU A 163 -8.11 11.58 -21.22
CA LEU A 163 -8.14 10.96 -19.89
C LEU A 163 -8.83 9.59 -19.92
N HIS A 164 -9.95 9.47 -20.64
CA HIS A 164 -10.63 8.20 -20.82
C HIS A 164 -9.73 7.16 -21.51
N THR A 165 -9.07 7.53 -22.62
CA THR A 165 -8.14 6.64 -23.32
C THR A 165 -6.94 6.26 -22.46
N ALA A 166 -6.35 7.19 -21.70
CA ALA A 166 -5.27 6.89 -20.77
C ALA A 166 -5.69 5.87 -19.70
N THR A 167 -6.92 6.01 -19.18
CA THR A 167 -7.51 5.06 -18.22
C THR A 167 -7.67 3.67 -18.82
N GLN A 168 -8.24 3.57 -20.03
CA GLN A 168 -8.40 2.29 -20.73
C GLN A 168 -7.06 1.62 -21.04
N GLN A 169 -6.07 2.40 -21.51
CA GLN A 169 -4.72 1.89 -21.76
C GLN A 169 -4.06 1.38 -20.49
N PHE A 170 -4.24 2.08 -19.36
CA PHE A 170 -3.73 1.64 -18.08
C PHE A 170 -4.36 0.31 -17.66
N LEU A 171 -5.69 0.18 -17.74
CA LEU A 171 -6.45 -1.02 -17.36
C LEU A 171 -6.27 -2.19 -18.35
N ALA A 172 -5.90 -1.94 -19.60
CA ALA A 172 -5.63 -3.01 -20.57
C ALA A 172 -4.35 -3.81 -20.25
N SER A 173 -3.46 -3.29 -19.39
CA SER A 173 -2.27 -4.01 -18.94
C SER A 173 -2.63 -5.06 -17.90
N GLU A 174 -2.23 -6.31 -18.13
CA GLU A 174 -2.43 -7.43 -17.20
C GLU A 174 -1.83 -7.16 -15.80
N TRP A 175 -0.76 -6.36 -15.72
CA TRP A 175 -0.17 -5.93 -14.45
C TRP A 175 -1.03 -4.91 -13.70
N ASN A 176 -1.88 -4.16 -14.38
CA ASN A 176 -2.64 -3.06 -13.80
C ASN A 176 -4.11 -3.42 -13.58
N CYS A 177 -4.68 -4.28 -14.43
CA CYS A 177 -6.00 -4.85 -14.24
C CYS A 177 -6.10 -6.21 -14.92
N ARG A 178 -6.46 -7.26 -14.16
CA ARG A 178 -6.74 -8.61 -14.67
C ARG A 178 -7.98 -9.15 -14.00
N ILE A 179 -8.93 -9.63 -14.79
CA ILE A 179 -10.20 -10.18 -14.31
C ILE A 179 -10.16 -11.70 -14.50
N ASP A 180 -10.35 -12.42 -13.40
CA ASP A 180 -10.36 -13.89 -13.36
C ASP A 180 -11.78 -14.36 -13.00
N HIS A 181 -12.59 -14.59 -14.03
CA HIS A 181 -13.97 -15.04 -13.87
C HIS A 181 -14.07 -16.44 -13.25
N ALA A 182 -13.08 -17.31 -13.49
CA ALA A 182 -13.09 -18.68 -12.96
C ALA A 182 -12.93 -18.68 -11.43
N GLN A 183 -12.07 -17.80 -10.91
CA GLN A 183 -11.84 -17.66 -9.48
C GLN A 183 -12.71 -16.59 -8.82
N LYS A 184 -13.51 -15.84 -9.60
CA LYS A 184 -14.23 -14.63 -9.14
C LYS A 184 -13.30 -13.64 -8.44
N LYS A 185 -12.19 -13.31 -9.10
CA LYS A 185 -11.18 -12.37 -8.58
C LYS A 185 -10.91 -11.28 -9.60
N ILE A 186 -10.60 -10.10 -9.10
CA ILE A 186 -10.07 -9.01 -9.91
C ILE A 186 -8.81 -8.47 -9.27
N PHE A 187 -7.76 -8.40 -10.07
CA PHE A 187 -6.43 -7.91 -9.70
C PHE A 187 -6.30 -6.50 -10.26
N VAL A 188 -6.08 -5.49 -9.43
CA VAL A 188 -6.02 -4.08 -9.86
C VAL A 188 -4.82 -3.36 -9.27
N SER A 189 -4.33 -2.33 -9.96
CA SER A 189 -3.25 -1.48 -9.46
C SER A 189 -3.56 -0.91 -8.08
N ARG A 190 -2.51 -0.76 -7.27
CA ARG A 190 -2.57 -0.10 -5.96
C ARG A 190 -3.04 1.36 -6.01
N LEU A 191 -3.03 2.00 -7.18
CA LEU A 191 -3.62 3.33 -7.35
C LEU A 191 -5.07 3.37 -6.85
N PHE A 192 -5.86 2.33 -7.16
CA PHE A 192 -7.25 2.21 -6.72
C PHE A 192 -7.41 2.22 -5.20
N ARG A 193 -6.35 1.86 -4.49
CA ARG A 193 -6.31 1.89 -3.03
C ARG A 193 -5.73 3.18 -2.48
N MET A 194 -4.62 3.67 -3.02
CA MET A 194 -3.98 4.91 -2.53
C MET A 194 -4.90 6.13 -2.71
N TYR A 195 -5.71 6.10 -3.76
CA TYR A 195 -6.66 7.16 -4.11
C TYR A 195 -8.11 6.66 -4.11
N ALA A 196 -8.35 5.69 -3.25
CA ALA A 196 -9.63 5.10 -2.90
C ALA A 196 -10.84 6.04 -3.05
N GLU A 197 -10.81 7.12 -2.28
CA GLU A 197 -11.88 8.10 -2.15
C GLU A 197 -12.23 8.77 -3.48
N ASP A 198 -11.25 8.91 -4.37
CA ASP A 198 -11.44 9.57 -5.65
C ASP A 198 -12.24 8.67 -6.62
N PHE A 199 -12.11 7.34 -6.52
CA PHE A 199 -12.85 6.38 -7.34
C PHE A 199 -14.20 5.99 -6.73
N ALA A 200 -14.24 5.79 -5.41
CA ALA A 200 -15.41 5.27 -4.72
C ALA A 200 -16.36 6.37 -4.21
N GLY A 201 -15.89 7.61 -4.15
CA GLY A 201 -16.57 8.70 -3.46
C GLY A 201 -16.63 8.49 -1.95
N THR A 202 -17.55 9.17 -1.29
CA THR A 202 -17.85 8.92 0.12
C THR A 202 -18.48 7.54 0.28
N ALA A 203 -17.78 6.62 0.95
CA ALA A 203 -18.27 5.30 1.28
C ALA A 203 -18.41 5.15 2.80
N ASP A 204 -19.53 4.60 3.26
CA ASP A 204 -19.83 4.36 4.67
C ASP A 204 -19.42 2.96 5.14
N SER A 205 -18.85 2.13 4.27
CA SER A 205 -18.30 0.81 4.60
C SER A 205 -17.21 0.38 3.61
N THR A 206 -16.39 -0.58 4.01
CA THR A 206 -15.44 -1.25 3.11
C THR A 206 -16.11 -1.88 1.88
N LEU A 207 -17.34 -2.39 2.03
CA LEU A 207 -18.10 -2.98 0.91
C LEU A 207 -18.47 -1.92 -0.14
N GLU A 208 -19.01 -0.78 0.30
CA GLU A 208 -19.34 0.32 -0.61
C GLU A 208 -18.11 0.89 -1.30
N TYR A 209 -17.01 0.97 -0.56
CA TYR A 209 -15.72 1.37 -1.09
C TYR A 209 -15.27 0.42 -2.22
N ARG A 210 -15.27 -0.88 -1.97
CA ARG A 210 -14.99 -1.94 -2.96
C ARG A 210 -15.91 -1.80 -4.17
N HIS A 211 -17.22 -1.64 -3.98
CA HIS A 211 -18.17 -1.46 -5.08
C HIS A 211 -17.91 -0.20 -5.89
N GLY A 212 -17.46 0.89 -5.26
CA GLY A 212 -17.04 2.11 -5.94
C GLY A 212 -15.88 1.87 -6.90
N VAL A 213 -14.81 1.22 -6.42
CA VAL A 213 -13.67 0.82 -7.26
C VAL A 213 -14.12 -0.09 -8.41
N LEU A 214 -14.95 -1.10 -8.12
CA LEU A 214 -15.42 -2.05 -9.13
C LEU A 214 -16.33 -1.39 -10.18
N ARG A 215 -17.16 -0.42 -9.79
CA ARG A 215 -17.95 0.37 -10.76
C ARG A 215 -17.05 1.14 -11.70
N PHE A 216 -16.01 1.78 -11.18
CA PHE A 216 -15.05 2.51 -12.01
C PHE A 216 -14.36 1.58 -13.02
N VAL A 217 -13.89 0.40 -12.56
CA VAL A 217 -13.30 -0.61 -13.43
C VAL A 217 -14.32 -1.10 -14.46
N ALA A 218 -15.53 -1.48 -14.04
CA ALA A 218 -16.60 -1.97 -14.90
C ALA A 218 -16.88 -0.98 -16.05
N GLU A 219 -17.04 0.30 -15.72
CA GLU A 219 -17.28 1.39 -16.68
C GLU A 219 -16.17 1.47 -17.75
N HIS A 220 -14.91 1.32 -17.36
CA HIS A 220 -13.77 1.53 -18.25
C HIS A 220 -13.27 0.25 -18.94
N THR A 221 -13.66 -0.94 -18.46
CA THR A 221 -13.33 -2.24 -19.08
C THR A 221 -14.47 -2.78 -19.93
N GLY A 222 -15.70 -2.30 -19.74
CA GLY A 222 -16.91 -2.81 -20.40
C GLY A 222 -17.52 -4.04 -19.71
N GLU A 223 -16.94 -4.51 -18.61
CA GLU A 223 -17.49 -5.60 -17.81
C GLU A 223 -18.73 -5.14 -17.02
N PRO A 224 -19.79 -5.95 -16.91
CA PRO A 224 -20.96 -5.60 -16.10
C PRO A 224 -20.59 -5.53 -14.61
N PHE A 225 -20.93 -4.42 -13.95
CA PHE A 225 -20.68 -4.27 -12.52
C PHE A 225 -21.34 -5.38 -11.69
N GLU A 226 -22.54 -5.82 -12.08
CA GLU A 226 -23.27 -6.91 -11.42
C GLU A 226 -22.49 -8.22 -11.40
N THR A 227 -21.63 -8.44 -12.41
CA THR A 227 -20.73 -9.59 -12.46
C THR A 227 -19.57 -9.40 -11.50
N LEU A 228 -18.97 -8.21 -11.49
CA LEU A 228 -17.77 -7.91 -10.70
C LEU A 228 -18.06 -7.67 -9.22
N ALA A 229 -19.27 -7.26 -8.84
CA ALA A 229 -19.63 -6.88 -7.47
C ALA A 229 -19.25 -7.97 -6.45
N ASP A 230 -19.44 -9.24 -6.83
CA ASP A 230 -19.13 -10.41 -6.00
C ASP A 230 -17.64 -10.82 -6.02
N TYR A 231 -16.81 -10.19 -6.86
CA TYR A 231 -15.42 -10.62 -7.04
C TYR A 231 -14.53 -10.07 -5.93
N ALA A 232 -13.61 -10.91 -5.43
CA ALA A 232 -12.60 -10.45 -4.49
C ALA A 232 -11.60 -9.51 -5.20
N ILE A 233 -11.37 -8.33 -4.63
CA ILE A 233 -10.34 -7.40 -5.11
C ILE A 233 -8.98 -7.81 -4.54
N VAL A 234 -7.99 -7.91 -5.42
CA VAL A 234 -6.59 -8.09 -5.09
C VAL A 234 -5.82 -6.88 -5.61
N TYR A 235 -5.09 -6.16 -4.75
CA TYR A 235 -4.27 -5.03 -5.19
C TYR A 235 -2.86 -5.47 -5.56
N ASN A 236 -2.42 -5.13 -6.77
CA ASN A 236 -1.07 -5.37 -7.26
C ASN A 236 -0.06 -4.46 -6.56
N ILE A 237 1.23 -4.81 -6.59
CA ILE A 237 2.24 -3.89 -6.07
C ILE A 237 2.49 -2.71 -6.97
N TYR A 238 2.72 -1.59 -6.29
CA TYR A 238 3.28 -0.39 -6.86
C TYR A 238 4.81 -0.46 -6.95
N ASP A 239 5.37 -0.66 -8.14
CA ASP A 239 6.83 -0.69 -8.35
C ASP A 239 7.40 0.73 -8.34
N TRP A 240 7.95 1.15 -7.20
CA TRP A 240 8.58 2.45 -7.00
C TRP A 240 9.90 2.68 -7.75
N GLY A 241 10.40 1.68 -8.48
CA GLY A 241 11.58 1.82 -9.33
C GLY A 241 11.43 2.95 -10.35
N LEU A 242 12.52 3.67 -10.64
CA LEU A 242 12.49 4.73 -11.67
C LEU A 242 12.05 4.14 -13.02
N ASN A 243 11.13 4.82 -13.71
CA ASN A 243 10.60 4.43 -15.03
C ASN A 243 11.55 4.73 -16.21
N ASP A 244 12.85 4.52 -16.00
CA ASP A 244 13.91 4.78 -16.97
C ASP A 244 13.90 3.74 -18.10
N ALA A 245 13.92 4.20 -19.34
CA ALA A 245 13.94 3.38 -20.55
C ALA A 245 15.19 2.48 -20.69
N HIS A 246 16.33 2.92 -20.13
CA HIS A 246 17.60 2.18 -20.22
C HIS A 246 17.86 1.29 -19.01
N ARG A 247 16.97 1.32 -18.03
CA ARG A 247 17.09 0.46 -16.87
C ARG A 247 16.65 -0.93 -17.26
N ASP A 248 17.61 -1.85 -17.32
CA ASP A 248 17.33 -3.29 -17.29
C ASP A 248 16.35 -3.52 -16.13
N PRO A 249 15.22 -4.24 -16.32
CA PRO A 249 14.34 -4.66 -15.24
C PRO A 249 15.05 -5.66 -14.29
N GLN A 250 16.29 -5.35 -13.88
CA GLN A 250 16.81 -5.79 -12.61
C GLN A 250 15.86 -5.28 -11.54
N LEU A 251 15.36 -6.28 -10.85
CA LEU A 251 14.26 -6.28 -9.90
C LEU A 251 12.92 -6.56 -10.61
N ARG A 252 12.50 -7.82 -10.53
CA ARG A 252 11.13 -8.10 -10.12
C ARG A 252 11.12 -8.11 -8.58
N PRO A 253 10.99 -6.97 -7.86
CA PRO A 253 10.67 -7.04 -6.45
C PRO A 253 9.14 -6.91 -6.34
N ILE A 254 8.49 -8.06 -6.37
CA ILE A 254 7.43 -8.41 -5.41
C ILE A 254 6.11 -7.71 -5.51
N THR A 255 5.10 -8.55 -5.58
CA THR A 255 3.69 -8.42 -5.21
C THR A 255 3.56 -8.71 -3.70
N PHE A 256 3.69 -7.67 -2.89
CA PHE A 256 3.14 -7.61 -1.54
C PHE A 256 1.65 -7.33 -1.71
N HIS A 257 0.82 -8.21 -1.16
CA HIS A 257 -0.42 -7.77 -0.54
C HIS A 257 0.00 -6.81 0.56
N GLU A 258 0.11 -5.52 0.25
CA GLU A 258 0.00 -4.59 1.34
C GLU A 258 -1.34 -4.84 2.00
N SER A 259 -1.28 -5.00 3.31
CA SER A 259 -2.36 -4.68 4.19
C SER A 259 -2.82 -3.27 3.91
N VAL A 260 -4.10 -2.98 3.67
CA VAL A 260 -4.84 -1.75 4.06
C VAL A 260 -6.08 -1.70 3.17
N GLU A 261 -7.10 -2.45 3.54
CA GLU A 261 -8.38 -1.74 3.59
C GLU A 261 -8.22 -0.65 4.66
N THR A 262 -8.55 0.58 4.29
CA THR A 262 -8.91 1.57 5.29
C THR A 262 -10.16 1.03 5.95
N PHE A 263 -10.01 0.37 7.10
CA PHE A 263 -11.16 0.04 7.94
C PHE A 263 -11.96 1.32 8.13
N HIS A 264 -13.14 1.36 7.53
CA HIS A 264 -14.08 2.42 7.77
C HIS A 264 -14.50 2.32 9.25
N ALA A 265 -14.81 3.45 9.89
CA ALA A 265 -15.17 3.46 11.31
C ALA A 265 -16.40 2.59 11.64
N LYS A 266 -17.24 2.31 10.63
CA LYS A 266 -18.45 1.47 10.72
C LYS A 266 -18.20 -0.01 10.40
N ASP A 267 -17.00 -0.39 9.97
CA ASP A 267 -16.68 -1.80 9.77
C ASP A 267 -16.72 -2.52 11.12
N GLY A 268 -17.01 -3.83 11.11
CA GLY A 268 -17.15 -4.62 12.34
C GLY A 268 -16.46 -5.99 12.27
N VAL A 269 -15.67 -6.22 11.22
CA VAL A 269 -14.98 -7.50 11.00
C VAL A 269 -13.59 -7.23 10.46
N LEU A 270 -12.62 -8.03 10.89
CA LEU A 270 -11.27 -7.98 10.31
C LEU A 270 -11.29 -8.58 8.92
N ARG A 271 -10.40 -8.11 8.07
CA ARG A 271 -10.30 -8.59 6.70
C ARG A 271 -9.01 -9.33 6.46
N GLU A 272 -8.01 -9.11 7.30
CA GLU A 272 -6.78 -9.88 7.32
C GLU A 272 -6.37 -10.17 8.77
N LEU A 273 -5.92 -11.41 9.03
CA LEU A 273 -5.50 -11.88 10.35
C LEU A 273 -4.26 -12.77 10.20
N TYR A 274 -3.22 -12.49 10.97
CA TYR A 274 -2.10 -13.41 11.08
C TYR A 274 -2.40 -14.53 12.07
N LEU A 275 -2.06 -15.77 11.73
CA LEU A 275 -2.01 -16.88 12.67
C LEU A 275 -0.54 -17.17 12.99
N TYR A 276 -0.21 -17.08 14.28
CA TYR A 276 1.15 -17.26 14.79
C TYR A 276 1.29 -18.57 15.56
N ASP A 277 2.07 -19.49 15.04
CA ASP A 277 2.26 -20.84 15.58
C ASP A 277 3.51 -21.02 16.44
N GLY A 278 4.29 -19.95 16.60
CA GLY A 278 5.48 -19.89 17.45
C GLY A 278 6.68 -19.33 16.72
N ASN A 279 7.82 -19.29 17.41
CA ASN A 279 9.03 -18.69 16.88
C ASN A 279 10.02 -19.69 16.26
N PHE A 280 9.76 -20.99 16.36
CA PHE A 280 10.68 -22.03 15.89
C PHE A 280 11.02 -21.90 14.40
N CYS A 281 12.30 -21.66 14.10
CA CYS A 281 12.76 -21.42 12.73
C CYS A 281 14.10 -22.11 12.45
N ASN A 282 14.25 -22.65 11.24
CA ASN A 282 15.50 -23.24 10.75
C ASN A 282 16.52 -22.21 10.25
N ARG A 283 16.32 -20.91 10.52
CA ARG A 283 17.24 -19.83 10.13
C ARG A 283 17.37 -18.75 11.20
N ALA A 284 18.61 -18.32 11.45
CA ALA A 284 18.93 -17.23 12.36
C ALA A 284 19.21 -15.94 11.57
N CYS A 285 18.15 -15.23 11.16
CA CYS A 285 18.28 -13.95 10.48
C CYS A 285 18.56 -12.83 11.50
N SER A 286 19.56 -11.99 11.23
CA SER A 286 19.97 -10.91 12.14
C SER A 286 18.90 -9.82 12.32
N TRP A 287 17.99 -9.68 11.37
CA TRP A 287 16.87 -8.72 11.37
C TRP A 287 15.53 -9.35 11.78
N CYS A 288 15.51 -10.61 12.23
CA CYS A 288 14.26 -11.30 12.53
C CYS A 288 13.54 -10.70 13.75
N THR A 289 12.22 -10.55 13.65
CA THR A 289 11.33 -10.22 14.78
C THR A 289 10.96 -11.44 15.62
N VAL A 290 11.22 -12.63 15.07
CA VAL A 290 10.86 -13.92 15.63
C VAL A 290 12.15 -14.62 16.06
N PHE A 291 12.42 -14.60 17.36
CA PHE A 291 13.69 -15.02 17.97
C PHE A 291 13.69 -16.51 18.31
N GLY A 292 13.65 -17.38 17.30
CA GLY A 292 13.46 -18.81 17.54
C GLY A 292 14.38 -19.75 16.77
N SER A 293 15.60 -19.34 16.41
CA SER A 293 16.53 -20.20 15.65
C SER A 293 17.86 -20.48 16.35
N PRO A 294 18.36 -21.74 16.31
CA PRO A 294 17.62 -22.97 15.96
C PRO A 294 16.70 -23.42 17.11
N GLN A 295 16.62 -22.63 18.18
CA GLN A 295 15.89 -22.87 19.42
C GLN A 295 14.65 -22.00 19.43
N GLY A 296 13.48 -22.58 19.65
CA GLY A 296 12.23 -21.82 19.73
C GLY A 296 11.11 -22.74 20.19
N TRP A 297 9.90 -22.22 20.23
CA TRP A 297 8.71 -22.98 20.54
C TRP A 297 7.79 -23.04 19.34
N TYR A 298 7.02 -24.12 19.30
CA TYR A 298 5.96 -24.36 18.34
C TYR A 298 4.74 -24.90 19.06
N GLN A 299 3.57 -24.40 18.70
CA GLN A 299 2.29 -24.93 19.13
C GLN A 299 1.30 -24.88 17.97
N ALA A 300 0.76 -26.05 17.61
CA ALA A 300 -0.29 -26.13 16.61
C ALA A 300 -1.55 -25.37 17.04
N HIS A 301 -2.25 -24.77 16.07
CA HIS A 301 -3.51 -24.09 16.33
C HIS A 301 -4.58 -25.09 16.78
N THR A 302 -5.15 -24.84 17.96
CA THR A 302 -6.30 -25.61 18.44
C THR A 302 -7.56 -25.25 17.65
N THR A 303 -8.57 -26.12 17.67
CA THR A 303 -9.87 -25.83 17.04
C THR A 303 -10.48 -24.54 17.56
N ARG A 304 -10.36 -24.26 18.87
CA ARG A 304 -10.81 -23.00 19.47
C ARG A 304 -10.13 -21.76 18.88
N VAL A 305 -8.83 -21.85 18.61
CA VAL A 305 -8.08 -20.77 17.95
C VAL A 305 -8.58 -20.57 16.52
N LEU A 306 -8.78 -21.66 15.77
CA LEU A 306 -9.29 -21.58 14.40
C LEU A 306 -10.75 -21.09 14.34
N ASP A 307 -11.60 -21.49 15.28
CA ASP A 307 -12.98 -21.00 15.39
C ASP A 307 -13.00 -19.50 15.73
N SER A 308 -12.12 -19.04 16.61
CA SER A 308 -11.96 -17.62 16.92
C SER A 308 -11.45 -16.83 15.72
N ALA A 309 -10.54 -17.39 14.91
CA ALA A 309 -10.12 -16.78 13.65
C ALA A 309 -11.31 -16.57 12.70
N LEU A 310 -12.14 -17.60 12.48
CA LEU A 310 -13.35 -17.54 11.64
C LEU A 310 -14.38 -16.52 12.15
N ALA A 311 -14.51 -16.37 13.47
CA ALA A 311 -15.42 -15.41 14.07
C ALA A 311 -14.94 -13.96 13.91
N THR A 312 -13.63 -13.75 13.72
CA THR A 312 -13.03 -12.41 13.73
C THR A 312 -12.71 -11.89 12.33
N VAL A 313 -12.33 -12.78 11.40
CA VAL A 313 -12.01 -12.43 10.01
C VAL A 313 -13.20 -12.69 9.09
N ALA A 314 -13.43 -11.82 8.11
CA ALA A 314 -14.45 -12.03 7.10
C ALA A 314 -14.23 -13.34 6.36
N GLN A 315 -15.33 -13.96 5.94
CA GLN A 315 -15.31 -15.26 5.26
C GLN A 315 -14.46 -15.25 3.99
N ASP A 316 -14.46 -14.15 3.24
CA ASP A 316 -13.67 -13.88 2.03
C ASP A 316 -12.40 -13.03 2.32
N GLY A 317 -11.96 -12.94 3.57
CA GLY A 317 -10.76 -12.22 3.98
C GLY A 317 -9.45 -12.98 3.70
N ASN A 318 -8.38 -12.64 4.41
CA ASN A 318 -7.06 -13.27 4.29
C ASN A 318 -6.57 -13.79 5.64
N ILE A 319 -6.30 -15.09 5.72
CA ILE A 319 -5.64 -15.71 6.87
C ILE A 319 -4.17 -15.95 6.51
N LYS A 320 -3.27 -15.32 7.28
CA LYS A 320 -1.83 -15.31 7.01
C LYS A 320 -1.08 -16.18 8.01
N PHE A 321 -0.53 -17.28 7.57
CA PHE A 321 0.33 -18.11 8.42
C PHE A 321 1.72 -17.48 8.50
N TYR A 322 2.12 -17.10 9.71
CA TYR A 322 3.29 -16.29 10.01
C TYR A 322 3.94 -16.74 11.31
N GLY A 323 5.25 -16.61 11.43
CA GLY A 323 5.94 -16.80 12.69
C GLY A 323 7.37 -17.23 12.46
N GLY A 324 7.73 -18.41 12.98
CA GLY A 324 8.99 -19.08 12.69
C GLY A 324 9.07 -19.49 11.22
N GLU A 325 9.25 -20.79 10.95
CA GLU A 325 9.12 -21.32 9.59
C GLU A 325 7.92 -22.25 9.46
N PRO A 326 6.78 -21.78 8.93
CA PRO A 326 5.55 -22.57 8.82
C PRO A 326 5.73 -23.90 8.07
N THR A 327 6.63 -23.95 7.08
CA THR A 327 6.87 -25.19 6.30
C THR A 327 7.54 -26.31 7.11
N LEU A 328 8.06 -26.04 8.31
CA LEU A 328 8.55 -27.08 9.22
C LEU A 328 7.41 -27.88 9.86
N HIS A 329 6.18 -27.35 9.84
CA HIS A 329 4.99 -27.94 10.46
C HIS A 329 3.82 -28.05 9.48
N SER A 330 4.12 -28.39 8.22
CA SER A 330 3.17 -28.37 7.10
C SER A 330 1.93 -29.24 7.30
N GLU A 331 2.03 -30.35 8.02
CA GLU A 331 0.87 -31.23 8.30
C GLU A 331 -0.18 -30.51 9.16
N SER A 332 0.27 -29.83 10.23
CA SER A 332 -0.60 -29.05 11.10
C SER A 332 -1.17 -27.83 10.37
N LEU A 333 -0.37 -27.20 9.52
CA LEU A 333 -0.80 -26.09 8.66
C LEU A 333 -1.91 -26.52 7.69
N LEU A 334 -1.72 -27.65 7.00
CA LEU A 334 -2.70 -28.24 6.10
C LEU A 334 -3.98 -28.64 6.83
N ALA A 335 -3.87 -29.19 8.04
CA ALA A 335 -5.01 -29.51 8.88
C ALA A 335 -5.81 -28.24 9.25
N ALA A 336 -5.13 -27.15 9.60
CA ALA A 336 -5.76 -25.87 9.90
C ALA A 336 -6.48 -25.29 8.66
N MET A 337 -5.82 -25.26 7.49
CA MET A 337 -6.44 -24.81 6.23
C MET A 337 -7.71 -25.60 5.90
N ARG A 338 -7.65 -26.94 5.97
CA ARG A 338 -8.80 -27.82 5.73
C ARG A 338 -9.92 -27.59 6.74
N TYR A 339 -9.59 -27.40 8.01
CA TYR A 339 -10.56 -27.12 9.07
C TYR A 339 -11.34 -25.81 8.80
N LEU A 340 -10.62 -24.76 8.42
CA LEU A 340 -11.18 -23.44 8.09
C LEU A 340 -12.06 -23.52 6.83
N ARG A 341 -11.59 -24.18 5.76
CA ARG A 341 -12.36 -24.42 4.53
C ARG A 341 -13.66 -25.18 4.80
N ALA A 342 -13.60 -26.24 5.61
CA ALA A 342 -14.76 -27.05 5.96
C ALA A 342 -15.84 -26.27 6.74
N ARG A 343 -15.48 -25.13 7.34
CA ARG A 343 -16.39 -24.22 8.06
C ARG A 343 -16.75 -22.97 7.25
N GLY A 344 -16.48 -23.01 5.95
CA GLY A 344 -16.95 -22.02 5.00
C GLY A 344 -15.98 -20.87 4.73
N PHE A 345 -14.77 -20.83 5.31
CA PHE A 345 -13.80 -19.79 4.93
C PHE A 345 -13.51 -19.86 3.43
N SER A 346 -13.92 -18.84 2.68
CA SER A 346 -13.79 -18.77 1.22
C SER A 346 -12.64 -17.87 0.79
N GLY A 347 -11.98 -17.21 1.75
CA GLY A 347 -10.91 -16.24 1.53
C GLY A 347 -9.54 -16.84 1.24
N LEU A 348 -8.54 -15.97 1.19
CA LEU A 348 -7.16 -16.30 0.83
C LEU A 348 -6.39 -16.87 2.02
N PHE A 349 -5.52 -17.85 1.74
CA PHE A 349 -4.44 -18.24 2.65
C PHE A 349 -3.11 -17.69 2.17
N THR A 350 -2.42 -16.90 3.00
CA THR A 350 -1.06 -16.44 2.72
C THR A 350 -0.07 -17.18 3.60
N ILE A 351 0.92 -17.84 3.02
CA ILE A 351 1.96 -18.56 3.76
C ILE A 351 3.26 -17.77 3.69
N TYR A 352 3.71 -17.21 4.81
CA TYR A 352 5.05 -16.62 4.89
C TYR A 352 6.07 -17.74 5.07
N SER A 353 7.12 -17.75 4.25
CA SER A 353 8.15 -18.79 4.32
C SER A 353 9.53 -18.22 3.97
N ASN A 354 10.57 -18.83 4.51
CA ASN A 354 11.94 -18.63 4.06
C ASN A 354 12.29 -19.41 2.79
N GLY A 355 11.41 -20.31 2.32
CA GLY A 355 11.51 -21.04 1.06
C GLY A 355 12.45 -22.24 1.07
N VAL A 356 13.17 -22.52 2.17
CA VAL A 356 14.16 -23.62 2.21
C VAL A 356 13.51 -24.97 1.93
N LYS A 357 12.32 -25.21 2.48
CA LYS A 357 11.50 -26.40 2.20
C LYS A 357 10.63 -26.17 0.96
N ALA A 358 11.25 -25.80 -0.16
CA ALA A 358 10.57 -25.43 -1.41
C ALA A 358 9.53 -26.46 -1.87
N ARG A 359 9.83 -27.76 -1.79
CA ARG A 359 8.87 -28.79 -2.19
C ARG A 359 7.63 -28.78 -1.31
N THR A 360 7.82 -28.80 0.01
CA THR A 360 6.74 -28.73 1.01
C THR A 360 5.89 -27.48 0.85
N LEU A 361 6.51 -26.33 0.57
CA LEU A 361 5.78 -25.09 0.32
C LEU A 361 4.88 -25.22 -0.92
N ILE A 362 5.40 -25.79 -2.00
CA ILE A 362 4.61 -26.02 -3.22
C ILE A 362 3.48 -27.02 -2.97
N ASP A 363 3.73 -28.10 -2.22
CA ASP A 363 2.69 -29.08 -1.91
C ASP A 363 1.54 -28.45 -1.09
N LEU A 364 1.87 -27.52 -0.17
CA LEU A 364 0.87 -26.70 0.54
C LEU A 364 0.08 -25.82 -0.41
N LEU A 365 0.76 -25.16 -1.36
CA LEU A 365 0.10 -24.31 -2.35
C LEU A 365 -0.82 -25.16 -3.24
N ASP A 366 -0.36 -26.26 -3.79
CA ASP A 366 -1.16 -27.13 -4.66
C ASP A 366 -2.37 -27.76 -3.93
N SER A 367 -2.34 -27.82 -2.59
CA SER A 367 -3.47 -28.32 -1.79
C SER A 367 -4.68 -27.37 -1.75
N ASP A 368 -4.50 -26.09 -2.07
CA ASP A 368 -5.56 -25.08 -2.02
C ASP A 368 -5.35 -24.01 -3.10
N LEU A 369 -6.24 -23.96 -4.10
CA LEU A 369 -6.14 -23.00 -5.21
C LEU A 369 -6.27 -21.53 -4.78
N GLN A 370 -6.75 -21.28 -3.57
CA GLN A 370 -6.84 -19.95 -2.95
C GLN A 370 -5.76 -19.75 -1.87
N SER A 371 -4.59 -20.36 -2.09
CA SER A 371 -3.40 -20.11 -1.30
C SER A 371 -2.27 -19.53 -2.12
N GLU A 372 -1.47 -18.71 -1.45
CA GLU A 372 -0.26 -18.08 -1.97
C GLU A 372 0.87 -18.11 -0.93
N ALA A 373 2.10 -17.88 -1.38
CA ALA A 373 3.26 -17.80 -0.50
C ALA A 373 4.05 -16.51 -0.69
N VAL A 374 4.61 -16.01 0.41
CA VAL A 374 5.50 -14.85 0.44
C VAL A 374 6.87 -15.28 0.98
N LEU A 375 7.87 -15.31 0.11
CA LEU A 375 9.26 -15.62 0.47
C LEU A 375 9.95 -14.39 1.07
N ASN A 376 10.72 -14.51 2.14
CA ASN A 376 11.45 -13.35 2.64
C ASN A 376 12.46 -12.78 1.60
N TYR A 377 12.47 -11.46 1.40
CA TYR A 377 13.34 -10.75 0.44
C TYR A 377 14.83 -11.06 0.63
N SER A 378 15.29 -10.88 1.87
CA SER A 378 16.69 -11.00 2.25
C SER A 378 17.21 -12.40 1.96
N ILE A 379 16.38 -13.42 2.24
CA ILE A 379 16.71 -14.83 2.01
C ILE A 379 16.67 -15.17 0.52
N TYR A 380 15.63 -14.74 -0.19
CA TYR A 380 15.45 -15.04 -1.61
C TYR A 380 16.56 -14.45 -2.49
N LEU A 381 17.02 -13.24 -2.16
CA LEU A 381 18.08 -12.54 -2.89
C LEU A 381 19.48 -12.75 -2.29
N GLY A 382 19.60 -13.35 -1.10
CA GLY A 382 20.88 -13.52 -0.43
C GLY A 382 21.49 -12.20 0.03
N ARG A 383 20.66 -11.29 0.54
CA ARG A 383 21.07 -9.98 1.05
C ARG A 383 20.72 -9.91 2.53
N ASP A 384 21.68 -9.62 3.41
CA ASP A 384 21.46 -9.55 4.87
C ASP A 384 21.00 -10.88 5.51
N ALA A 385 21.03 -11.97 4.75
CA ALA A 385 20.71 -13.33 5.20
C ALA A 385 21.40 -14.34 4.28
N GLU A 386 21.67 -15.53 4.80
CA GLU A 386 22.13 -16.65 3.98
C GLU A 386 21.14 -16.87 2.82
N PRO A 387 21.60 -16.97 1.55
CA PRO A 387 20.72 -17.13 0.41
C PRO A 387 19.89 -18.41 0.50
N LEU A 388 18.79 -18.42 -0.26
CA LEU A 388 18.05 -19.64 -0.50
C LEU A 388 18.95 -20.67 -1.22
N PRO A 389 18.93 -21.97 -0.85
CA PRO A 389 19.62 -23.01 -1.60
C PRO A 389 19.26 -22.95 -3.09
N THR A 390 20.26 -23.04 -3.97
CA THR A 390 20.05 -22.85 -5.42
C THR A 390 18.99 -23.78 -6.00
N SER A 391 18.95 -25.03 -5.53
CA SER A 391 17.92 -26.01 -5.94
C SER A 391 16.52 -25.61 -5.49
N ALA A 392 16.36 -25.15 -4.26
CA ALA A 392 15.09 -24.66 -3.73
C ALA A 392 14.62 -23.41 -4.50
N LYS A 393 15.55 -22.48 -4.78
CA LYS A 393 15.26 -21.27 -5.56
C LYS A 393 14.80 -21.60 -6.98
N ALA A 394 15.55 -22.43 -7.69
CA ALA A 394 15.21 -22.83 -9.05
C ALA A 394 13.84 -23.53 -9.12
N LEU A 395 13.54 -24.39 -8.14
CA LEU A 395 12.25 -25.07 -8.05
C LEU A 395 11.08 -24.09 -7.85
N LEU A 396 11.22 -23.16 -6.91
CA LEU A 396 10.22 -22.13 -6.62
C LEU A 396 10.01 -21.18 -7.81
N GLU A 397 11.08 -20.75 -8.47
CA GLU A 397 11.00 -19.90 -9.66
C GLU A 397 10.37 -20.62 -10.85
N ALA A 398 10.65 -21.91 -11.05
CA ALA A 398 10.01 -22.70 -12.08
C ALA A 398 8.51 -22.84 -11.82
N TRP A 399 8.13 -23.24 -10.61
CA TRP A 399 6.72 -23.37 -10.23
C TRP A 399 5.98 -22.03 -10.32
N GLY A 400 6.59 -20.93 -9.86
CA GLY A 400 5.99 -19.60 -9.90
C GLY A 400 5.82 -19.05 -11.33
N ARG A 401 6.62 -19.50 -12.31
CA ARG A 401 6.40 -19.18 -13.74
C ARG A 401 5.17 -19.91 -14.30
N GLU A 402 4.94 -21.14 -13.87
CA GLU A 402 3.78 -21.95 -14.27
C GLU A 402 2.50 -21.56 -13.50
N HIS A 403 2.66 -20.97 -12.32
CA HIS A 403 1.58 -20.57 -11.41
C HIS A 403 1.72 -19.07 -11.07
N PRO A 404 1.52 -18.18 -12.06
CA PRO A 404 1.60 -16.76 -11.83
C PRO A 404 0.65 -16.36 -10.70
N MET A 405 1.05 -15.36 -9.91
CA MET A 405 0.24 -14.81 -8.81
C MET A 405 -0.01 -15.76 -7.64
N ARG A 406 0.86 -16.76 -7.43
CA ARG A 406 0.79 -17.63 -6.24
C ARG A 406 2.07 -17.66 -5.41
N LEU A 407 3.18 -17.19 -5.95
CA LEU A 407 4.45 -17.11 -5.25
C LEU A 407 5.01 -15.69 -5.37
N PHE A 408 5.29 -15.13 -4.21
CA PHE A 408 5.74 -13.76 -4.05
C PHE A 408 6.99 -13.74 -3.20
N THR A 409 7.71 -12.63 -3.19
CA THR A 409 8.77 -12.40 -2.21
C THR A 409 8.33 -11.24 -1.27
N GLY A 410 9.00 -10.95 -0.16
CA GLY A 410 8.55 -9.96 0.85
C GLY A 410 9.13 -8.58 0.59
N TYR A 411 8.66 -7.53 1.26
CA TYR A 411 9.20 -6.19 1.00
C TYR A 411 10.67 -6.06 1.41
N LYS A 412 11.41 -5.22 0.68
CA LYS A 412 12.84 -5.01 0.91
C LYS A 412 13.15 -4.00 2.02
N VAL A 413 12.20 -3.48 2.76
CA VAL A 413 12.54 -2.65 3.94
C VAL A 413 12.79 -3.54 5.13
N LEU A 414 13.85 -3.24 5.87
CA LEU A 414 14.10 -3.81 7.18
C LEU A 414 13.74 -2.76 8.21
N TYR A 415 12.83 -3.09 9.11
CA TYR A 415 12.48 -2.22 10.20
C TYR A 415 13.46 -2.47 11.36
N HIS A 416 13.80 -1.42 12.10
CA HIS A 416 14.56 -1.54 13.34
C HIS A 416 13.68 -2.17 14.44
N VAL A 417 13.54 -3.48 14.37
CA VAL A 417 12.75 -4.32 15.28
C VAL A 417 13.49 -5.65 15.51
N GLY A 418 13.08 -6.37 16.55
CA GLY A 418 13.65 -7.69 16.81
C GLY A 418 15.16 -7.66 17.08
N ALA A 419 15.88 -8.67 16.58
CA ALA A 419 17.34 -8.76 16.72
C ALA A 419 18.08 -7.65 15.96
N GLY A 420 17.43 -7.04 14.97
CA GLY A 420 17.99 -6.02 14.10
C GLY A 420 17.73 -4.58 14.56
N VAL A 421 17.23 -4.36 15.78
CA VAL A 421 16.84 -3.01 16.25
C VAL A 421 18.00 -2.01 16.29
N ASP A 422 19.23 -2.50 16.49
CA ASP A 422 20.46 -1.69 16.54
C ASP A 422 21.33 -1.88 15.29
N MET A 423 20.88 -2.67 14.32
CA MET A 423 21.60 -2.84 13.07
C MET A 423 21.47 -1.57 12.23
N VAL A 424 22.60 -1.19 11.62
CA VAL A 424 22.59 -0.22 10.51
C VAL A 424 22.34 -1.01 9.24
N PHE A 425 21.27 -0.71 8.53
CA PHE A 425 20.99 -1.33 7.24
C PHE A 425 21.63 -0.51 6.12
N ASP A 426 21.77 -1.13 4.95
CA ASP A 426 22.04 -0.35 3.75
C ASP A 426 20.95 0.72 3.58
N ARG A 427 21.34 1.94 3.24
CA ARG A 427 20.40 3.09 3.13
C ARG A 427 19.13 2.76 2.35
N ASP A 428 19.23 1.94 1.31
CA ASP A 428 18.07 1.60 0.48
C ASP A 428 17.13 0.53 1.05
N ARG A 429 17.41 0.09 2.28
CA ARG A 429 16.64 -0.84 3.10
C ARG A 429 16.04 -0.18 4.34
N GLU A 430 16.46 1.04 4.65
CA GLU A 430 15.97 1.78 5.80
C GLU A 430 14.51 2.24 5.58
N PRO A 431 13.64 2.22 6.61
CA PRO A 431 12.22 2.58 6.43
C PRO A 431 12.01 4.04 6.03
N ASP A 432 12.77 4.96 6.63
CA ASP A 432 12.69 6.39 6.35
C ASP A 432 13.01 6.72 4.89
N TYR A 433 13.94 5.97 4.28
CA TYR A 433 14.27 6.05 2.88
C TYR A 433 13.11 5.70 1.93
N HIS A 434 12.12 4.95 2.39
CA HIS A 434 10.89 4.66 1.63
C HIS A 434 9.67 5.42 2.16
N ALA A 435 9.88 6.45 3.00
CA ALA A 435 8.85 7.15 3.76
C ALA A 435 7.92 6.25 4.58
N LEU A 436 8.47 5.13 5.04
CA LEU A 436 7.84 4.20 5.98
C LEU A 436 8.42 4.38 7.39
N ALA A 437 8.80 5.62 7.74
CA ALA A 437 9.29 5.94 9.08
C ALA A 437 8.18 5.85 10.15
N GLY A 438 6.92 6.05 9.74
CA GLY A 438 5.73 5.88 10.58
C GLY A 438 5.35 4.41 10.80
N CYS A 439 4.31 4.18 11.61
CA CYS A 439 3.76 2.85 11.81
C CYS A 439 3.19 2.31 10.50
N VAL A 440 3.54 1.06 10.17
CA VAL A 440 3.05 0.37 8.95
C VAL A 440 1.57 -0.03 9.09
N LEU A 441 1.00 0.06 10.31
CA LEU A 441 -0.37 -0.33 10.62
C LEU A 441 -0.69 -1.76 10.17
N CYS A 442 0.24 -2.68 10.47
CA CYS A 442 0.10 -4.11 10.19
C CYS A 442 -1.11 -4.72 10.90
N PHE A 443 -1.60 -5.85 10.36
CA PHE A 443 -2.76 -6.56 10.90
C PHE A 443 -2.54 -7.23 12.25
N PRO A 444 -3.64 -7.46 13.00
CA PRO A 444 -3.56 -8.19 14.23
C PRO A 444 -3.14 -9.64 13.98
N VAL A 445 -2.66 -10.25 15.05
CA VAL A 445 -2.11 -11.60 15.09
C VAL A 445 -2.87 -12.37 16.16
N LEU A 446 -3.38 -13.54 15.80
CA LEU A 446 -3.88 -14.52 16.75
C LEU A 446 -2.80 -15.58 16.99
N LYS A 447 -2.26 -15.60 18.20
CA LYS A 447 -1.29 -16.61 18.63
C LYS A 447 -1.96 -17.97 18.81
N SER A 448 -1.23 -19.05 18.58
CA SER A 448 -1.67 -20.41 18.87
C SER A 448 -1.95 -20.66 20.35
N THR A 449 -1.42 -19.80 21.24
CA THR A 449 -1.73 -19.73 22.68
C THR A 449 -3.13 -19.18 22.97
N GLY A 450 -3.76 -18.52 21.99
CA GLY A 450 -5.11 -17.96 22.09
C GLY A 450 -5.17 -16.46 22.37
N GLU A 451 -4.04 -15.76 22.35
CA GLU A 451 -3.97 -14.30 22.56
C GLU A 451 -4.04 -13.54 21.23
N PHE A 452 -4.81 -12.46 21.18
CA PHE A 452 -4.79 -11.50 20.09
C PHE A 452 -3.80 -10.38 20.37
N HIS A 453 -2.93 -10.14 19.40
CA HIS A 453 -1.82 -9.20 19.46
C HIS A 453 -1.92 -8.18 18.33
N ALA A 454 -1.62 -6.91 18.59
CA ALA A 454 -1.86 -5.83 17.64
C ALA A 454 -0.82 -5.71 16.52
N CYS A 455 0.36 -6.31 16.68
CA CYS A 455 1.49 -6.11 15.78
C CYS A 455 2.30 -7.40 15.54
N PRO A 456 2.54 -7.82 14.29
CA PRO A 456 3.40 -8.97 13.98
C PRO A 456 4.89 -8.66 14.19
N LEU A 457 5.32 -7.41 14.03
CA LEU A 457 6.73 -7.01 14.21
C LEU A 457 7.15 -6.95 15.69
N ALA A 458 6.18 -6.94 16.61
CA ALA A 458 6.39 -6.96 18.05
C ALA A 458 5.75 -8.19 18.69
N ILE A 459 5.51 -9.27 17.94
CA ILE A 459 4.66 -10.39 18.38
C ILE A 459 5.11 -11.07 19.68
N GLU A 460 6.41 -11.03 19.98
CA GLU A 460 6.99 -11.57 21.22
C GLU A 460 7.07 -10.54 22.37
N ASN A 461 6.60 -9.31 22.16
CA ASN A 461 6.57 -8.28 23.20
C ASN A 461 5.29 -8.43 24.03
N PRO A 462 5.37 -8.70 25.36
CA PRO A 462 4.20 -8.92 26.19
C PRO A 462 3.52 -7.60 26.64
N ALA A 463 4.01 -6.44 26.21
CA ALA A 463 3.52 -5.15 26.67
C ALA A 463 2.00 -4.99 26.45
N PRO A 464 1.28 -4.38 27.40
CA PRO A 464 -0.17 -4.17 27.29
C PRO A 464 -0.60 -3.38 26.05
N HIS A 465 0.27 -2.51 25.52
CA HIS A 465 0.03 -1.74 24.29
C HIS A 465 -0.30 -2.59 23.06
N PHE A 466 0.07 -3.87 23.06
CA PHE A 466 -0.21 -4.77 21.95
C PHE A 466 -1.31 -5.80 22.25
N GLN A 467 -1.84 -5.85 23.46
CA GLN A 467 -2.82 -6.86 23.86
C GLN A 467 -4.22 -6.46 23.44
N LEU A 468 -4.76 -7.12 22.42
CA LEU A 468 -6.12 -6.83 21.92
C LEU A 468 -7.21 -7.63 22.65
N GLY A 469 -6.86 -8.76 23.24
CA GLY A 469 -7.78 -9.71 23.88
C GLY A 469 -7.33 -11.15 23.69
N ASP A 470 -8.26 -12.08 23.79
CA ASP A 470 -8.03 -13.51 23.63
C ASP A 470 -9.18 -14.20 22.86
N VAL A 471 -9.11 -15.52 22.70
CA VAL A 471 -10.15 -16.34 22.05
C VAL A 471 -11.52 -16.30 22.73
N HIS A 472 -11.62 -15.75 23.93
CA HIS A 472 -12.89 -15.54 24.64
C HIS A 472 -13.45 -14.12 24.45
N THR A 473 -12.63 -13.21 23.92
CA THR A 473 -13.01 -11.83 23.67
C THR A 473 -13.93 -11.76 22.44
N PRO A 474 -15.10 -11.09 22.52
CA PRO A 474 -15.99 -10.96 21.36
C PRO A 474 -15.29 -10.29 20.17
N ALA A 475 -15.58 -10.76 18.95
CA ALA A 475 -14.96 -10.24 17.71
C ALA A 475 -15.13 -8.73 17.55
N ALA A 476 -16.31 -8.18 17.88
CA ALA A 476 -16.56 -6.74 17.84
C ALA A 476 -15.65 -5.96 18.83
N THR A 477 -15.37 -6.53 20.01
CA THR A 477 -14.45 -5.93 20.98
C THR A 477 -13.01 -6.00 20.50
N LEU A 478 -12.57 -7.12 19.92
CA LEU A 478 -11.24 -7.25 19.30
C LEU A 478 -11.06 -6.21 18.18
N PHE A 479 -12.09 -6.02 17.35
CA PHE A 479 -12.10 -5.05 16.28
C PHE A 479 -11.97 -3.62 16.81
N ASN A 480 -12.77 -3.23 17.79
CA ASN A 480 -12.71 -1.91 18.44
C ASN A 480 -11.33 -1.66 19.09
N ASN A 481 -10.78 -2.67 19.77
CA ASN A 481 -9.45 -2.59 20.36
C ASN A 481 -8.38 -2.36 19.30
N TYR A 482 -8.47 -3.06 18.17
CA TYR A 482 -7.53 -2.89 17.07
C TYR A 482 -7.68 -1.52 16.39
N GLN A 483 -8.90 -1.01 16.20
CA GLN A 483 -9.12 0.36 15.72
C GLN A 483 -8.52 1.40 16.67
N ALA A 484 -8.72 1.24 17.98
CA ALA A 484 -8.13 2.13 18.98
C ALA A 484 -6.59 2.07 18.95
N PHE A 485 -6.01 0.87 18.79
CA PHE A 485 -4.56 0.72 18.58
C PHE A 485 -4.07 1.45 17.33
N ARG A 486 -4.77 1.34 16.20
CA ARG A 486 -4.40 2.06 14.97
C ARG A 486 -4.49 3.58 15.13
N THR A 487 -5.55 4.07 15.77
CA THR A 487 -5.69 5.49 16.09
C THR A 487 -4.55 5.96 16.97
N TRP A 488 -4.25 5.21 18.04
CA TRP A 488 -3.10 5.47 18.91
C TRP A 488 -1.78 5.49 18.14
N ALA A 489 -1.58 4.57 17.19
CA ALA A 489 -0.36 4.53 16.41
C ALA A 489 -0.16 5.84 15.60
N VAL A 490 -1.24 6.37 15.02
CA VAL A 490 -1.19 7.59 14.21
C VAL A 490 -1.14 8.87 15.05
N THR A 491 -1.84 8.92 16.19
CA THR A 491 -2.01 10.14 16.98
C THR A 491 -1.03 10.25 18.15
N VAL A 492 -0.42 9.15 18.58
CA VAL A 492 0.48 9.10 19.74
C VAL A 492 1.86 8.57 19.35
N LEU A 493 1.93 7.36 18.80
CA LEU A 493 3.22 6.71 18.49
C LEU A 493 4.00 7.48 17.42
N ASP A 494 3.38 7.74 16.26
CA ASP A 494 4.06 8.38 15.13
C ASP A 494 4.53 9.81 15.46
N PRO A 495 3.75 10.68 16.12
CA PRO A 495 4.22 11.98 16.55
C PRO A 495 5.38 11.90 17.56
N ALA A 496 5.30 10.99 18.54
CA ALA A 496 6.37 10.84 19.54
C ALA A 496 7.68 10.30 18.94
N ALA A 497 7.58 9.39 17.94
CA ALA A 497 8.72 8.90 17.18
C ALA A 497 9.36 10.01 16.35
N ARG A 498 8.54 10.84 15.66
CA ARG A 498 8.99 12.01 14.89
C ARG A 498 9.71 13.04 15.76
N GLU A 499 9.18 13.37 16.93
CA GLU A 499 9.81 14.29 17.89
C GLU A 499 11.23 13.81 18.28
N ARG A 500 11.41 12.49 18.40
CA ARG A 500 12.68 11.86 18.78
C ARG A 500 13.58 11.52 17.58
N GLN A 501 13.15 11.83 16.36
CA GLN A 501 13.86 11.51 15.12
C GLN A 501 14.22 10.01 15.01
N ILE A 502 13.29 9.13 15.41
CA ILE A 502 13.41 7.68 15.25
C ILE A 502 12.18 7.13 14.52
N THR A 503 12.26 5.89 14.03
CA THR A 503 11.10 5.21 13.44
C THR A 503 10.08 4.81 14.51
N SER A 504 8.81 4.68 14.13
CA SER A 504 7.75 4.20 15.04
C SER A 504 8.05 2.81 15.58
N CYS A 505 8.65 1.95 14.76
CA CYS A 505 9.15 0.65 15.18
C CYS A 505 10.22 0.74 16.28
N ALA A 506 11.22 1.61 16.12
CA ALA A 506 12.24 1.84 17.13
C ALA A 506 11.65 2.42 18.42
N MET A 507 10.65 3.30 18.31
CA MET A 507 9.91 3.84 19.46
C MET A 507 9.21 2.71 20.24
N CYS A 508 8.46 1.85 19.55
CA CYS A 508 7.83 0.66 20.14
C CYS A 508 8.83 -0.32 20.77
N GLN A 509 10.02 -0.49 20.19
CA GLN A 509 10.98 -1.47 20.69
C GLN A 509 11.77 -0.94 21.90
N LYS A 510 12.13 0.35 21.91
CA LYS A 510 13.09 0.91 22.88
C LYS A 510 12.45 1.81 23.94
N ARG A 511 11.29 2.40 23.63
CA ARG A 511 10.72 3.51 24.41
C ARG A 511 9.20 3.41 24.58
N LEU A 512 8.63 2.22 24.44
CA LEU A 512 7.18 2.01 24.58
C LEU A 512 6.63 2.45 25.93
N ALA A 513 7.41 2.30 27.00
CA ALA A 513 7.02 2.72 28.35
C ALA A 513 6.82 4.25 28.49
N GLU A 514 7.33 5.05 27.56
CA GLU A 514 7.11 6.50 27.53
C GLU A 514 5.73 6.86 26.96
N LEU A 515 5.05 5.92 26.29
CA LEU A 515 3.79 6.15 25.62
C LEU A 515 2.61 5.69 26.49
N PRO A 516 1.50 6.45 26.53
CA PRO A 516 0.27 5.95 27.13
C PRO A 516 -0.21 4.72 26.34
N ASP A 517 -0.96 3.85 27.03
CA ASP A 517 -1.59 2.69 26.40
C ASP A 517 -2.77 3.14 25.53
N TYR A 518 -2.96 2.52 24.35
CA TYR A 518 -4.08 2.81 23.46
C TYR A 518 -5.45 2.62 24.15
N ARG A 519 -5.53 1.78 25.18
CA ARG A 519 -6.75 1.54 25.96
C ARG A 519 -7.26 2.80 26.66
N SER A 520 -6.43 3.83 26.83
CA SER A 520 -6.91 5.15 27.29
C SER A 520 -7.81 5.85 26.26
N LEU A 521 -7.83 5.40 25.01
CA LEU A 521 -8.71 5.90 23.95
C LEU A 521 -10.04 5.12 23.86
N LEU A 522 -10.17 4.01 24.59
CA LEU A 522 -11.42 3.25 24.62
C LEU A 522 -12.44 3.98 25.49
N PRO A 523 -13.74 3.98 25.12
CA PRO A 523 -14.79 4.48 26.00
C PRO A 523 -14.75 3.75 27.34
N GLU A 524 -14.97 4.44 28.45
CA GLU A 524 -15.10 3.79 29.75
C GLU A 524 -16.20 2.72 29.69
N ALA A 525 -15.87 1.48 30.09
CA ALA A 525 -16.85 0.42 30.16
C ALA A 525 -17.98 0.87 31.11
N PRO A 526 -19.27 0.72 30.73
CA PRO A 526 -20.35 1.03 31.65
C PRO A 526 -20.18 0.19 32.91
N LEU A 527 -20.13 0.86 34.07
CA LEU A 527 -20.08 0.19 35.36
C LEU A 527 -21.18 -0.86 35.42
N PRO A 528 -20.90 -2.09 35.87
CA PRO A 528 -21.93 -3.11 35.97
C PRO A 528 -23.07 -2.55 36.82
N ALA A 529 -24.28 -2.53 36.24
CA ALA A 529 -25.46 -2.10 36.96
C ALA A 529 -25.55 -2.92 38.25
N ASN A 530 -25.41 -2.24 39.39
CA ASN A 530 -25.61 -2.85 40.70
C ASN A 530 -26.95 -3.58 40.68
N SER A 531 -26.91 -4.91 40.67
CA SER A 531 -28.11 -5.74 40.80
C SER A 531 -28.72 -5.44 42.16
N PRO A 532 -29.96 -4.94 42.24
CA PRO A 532 -30.59 -4.74 43.52
C PRO A 532 -31.17 -6.08 43.96
N ASN A 533 -30.48 -6.82 44.84
CA ASN A 533 -31.21 -7.45 45.95
C ASN A 533 -30.37 -8.08 47.06
N ALA A 534 -31.01 -8.00 48.24
CA ALA A 534 -30.92 -8.90 49.38
C ALA A 534 -29.76 -8.72 50.38
N SER A 535 -29.96 -7.80 51.32
CA SER A 535 -29.91 -8.20 52.74
C SER A 535 -30.80 -7.30 53.60
N ARG A 536 -32.09 -7.65 53.71
CA ARG A 536 -32.86 -7.40 54.92
C ARG A 536 -32.23 -8.26 56.03
N ARG A 537 -31.74 -7.65 57.10
CA ARG A 537 -31.64 -8.30 58.41
C ARG A 537 -32.73 -7.73 59.34
N PRO A 538 -33.33 -8.54 60.21
CA PRO A 538 -34.44 -8.15 61.05
C PRO A 538 -33.98 -7.50 62.38
N GLY A 539 -34.81 -6.56 62.84
CA GLY A 539 -35.03 -6.00 64.19
C GLY A 539 -33.99 -6.12 65.30
N THR A 540 -33.84 -5.06 66.11
CA THR A 540 -34.59 -4.88 67.38
C THR A 540 -34.01 -3.70 68.19
N HIS A 541 -34.94 -2.98 68.84
CA HIS A 541 -34.80 -1.91 69.84
C HIS A 541 -34.34 -0.50 69.41
#